data_AF-A0A6A4BPD4-F1
#
_entry.id   AF-A0A6A4BPD4-F1
#
_cell.length_a   1.000
_cell.length_b   1.000
_cell.length_c   1.000
_cell.angle_alpha   90.00
_cell.angle_beta   90.00
_cell.angle_gamma   90.00
#
_symmetry.space_group_name_H-M   'P 1'
#
loop_
_entity.id
_entity.type
_entity.pdbx_description
1 polymer ?
#
loop_
_entity_poly.entity_id
_entity_poly.type
_entity_poly.pdbx_seq_one_letter_code
_entity_poly.pdbx_strand_id
1 'polypeptide(L)'
;MLLMLCGAPVVWRSSFQKTVALSSTEAEYMALSDCVKECVWMRRLIKDIGAEQVGATVIYEDNQGAMALAKNVGYQAGTKHIDIRYHFIRDKAVSNEVKLEYVDTKNQLADFMTKGLSSKTLRYLMMRSNVRPKLETSN
;
A
#
# COMPACT_ATOMS: atom_id res chain seq x y z
N MET A 1 -3.97 -1.74 -3.64
CA MET A 1 -2.93 -2.06 -2.63
C MET A 1 -2.36 -3.45 -2.90
N LEU A 2 -1.12 -3.69 -2.47
CA LEU A 2 -0.43 -4.98 -2.55
C LEU A 2 0.42 -5.15 -1.28
N LEU A 3 0.33 -6.30 -0.60
CA LEU A 3 1.21 -6.68 0.50
C LEU A 3 2.09 -7.85 0.07
N MET A 4 3.37 -7.71 0.37
CA MET A 4 4.39 -8.71 0.11
C MET A 4 4.77 -9.40 1.42
N LEU A 5 4.89 -10.73 1.38
CA LEU A 5 5.44 -11.54 2.46
C LEU A 5 6.51 -12.45 1.87
N CYS A 6 7.70 -12.45 2.46
CA CYS A 6 8.85 -13.25 1.98
C CYS A 6 9.14 -13.09 0.48
N GLY A 7 8.96 -11.86 -0.05
CA GLY A 7 9.22 -11.55 -1.46
C GLY A 7 8.14 -12.00 -2.44
N ALA A 8 6.99 -12.49 -1.97
CA ALA A 8 5.84 -12.86 -2.80
C ALA A 8 4.59 -12.04 -2.43
N PRO A 9 3.72 -11.72 -3.40
CA PRO A 9 2.46 -11.04 -3.11
C PRO A 9 1.47 -12.01 -2.46
N VAL A 10 0.94 -11.63 -1.30
CA VAL A 10 0.01 -12.47 -0.52
C VAL A 10 -1.37 -11.85 -0.36
N VAL A 11 -1.46 -10.52 -0.40
CA VAL A 11 -2.73 -9.80 -0.34
C VAL A 11 -2.71 -8.70 -1.37
N TRP A 12 -3.76 -8.61 -2.17
CA TRP A 12 -3.98 -7.48 -3.06
C TRP A 12 -5.45 -7.11 -3.05
N ARG A 13 -5.73 -5.84 -3.31
CA ARG A 13 -7.09 -5.35 -3.50
C ARG A 13 -7.08 -4.22 -4.53
N SER A 14 -7.93 -4.39 -5.54
CA SER A 14 -8.31 -3.35 -6.49
C SER A 14 -9.82 -3.13 -6.33
N SER A 15 -10.20 -2.02 -5.72
CA SER A 15 -11.59 -1.71 -5.42
C SER A 15 -11.82 -0.21 -5.56
N PHE A 16 -13.02 0.16 -6.01
CA PHE A 16 -13.46 1.54 -5.99
C PHE A 16 -13.56 2.06 -4.55
N GLN A 17 -13.24 3.33 -4.36
CA GLN A 17 -13.43 4.00 -3.08
C GLN A 17 -14.92 4.07 -2.76
N LYS A 18 -15.27 3.71 -1.53
CA LYS A 18 -16.66 3.75 -1.06
C LYS A 18 -17.18 5.17 -0.84
N THR A 19 -16.26 6.11 -0.63
CA THR A 19 -16.52 7.53 -0.41
C THR A 19 -15.95 8.33 -1.58
N VAL A 20 -16.62 9.43 -1.93
CA VAL A 20 -16.14 10.34 -2.98
C VAL A 20 -14.88 11.05 -2.47
N ALA A 21 -13.78 10.89 -3.19
CA ALA A 21 -12.58 11.70 -2.99
C ALA A 21 -12.68 12.98 -3.81
N LEU A 22 -12.24 14.10 -3.23
CA LEU A 22 -12.27 15.42 -3.87
C LEU A 22 -11.01 15.68 -4.72
N SER A 23 -9.99 14.82 -4.59
CA SER A 23 -8.76 14.89 -5.38
C SER A 23 -8.11 13.52 -5.52
N SER A 24 -7.20 13.37 -6.49
CA SER A 24 -6.35 12.17 -6.62
C SER A 24 -5.50 11.95 -5.36
N THR A 25 -5.01 13.02 -4.75
CA THR A 25 -4.26 12.97 -3.48
C THR A 25 -5.10 12.38 -2.35
N GLU A 26 -6.35 12.81 -2.20
CA GLU A 26 -7.26 12.26 -1.18
C GLU A 26 -7.58 10.79 -1.48
N ALA A 27 -7.79 10.46 -2.74
CA ALA A 27 -8.01 9.09 -3.21
C ALA A 27 -6.86 8.14 -2.82
N GLU A 28 -5.62 8.52 -3.14
CA GLU A 28 -4.43 7.72 -2.78
C GLU A 28 -4.23 7.68 -1.26
N TYR A 29 -4.53 8.77 -0.54
CA TYR A 29 -4.48 8.79 0.92
C TYR A 29 -5.49 7.82 1.57
N MET A 30 -6.71 7.72 1.01
CA MET A 30 -7.70 6.74 1.45
C MET A 30 -7.21 5.31 1.16
N ALA A 31 -6.62 5.05 0.00
CA ALA A 31 -6.04 3.76 -0.36
C ALA A 31 -4.88 3.38 0.56
N LEU A 32 -4.00 4.34 0.89
CA LEU A 32 -2.91 4.19 1.85
C LEU A 32 -3.46 3.81 3.24
N SER A 33 -4.49 4.51 3.71
CA SER A 33 -5.13 4.21 4.99
C SER A 33 -5.69 2.78 5.04
N ASP A 34 -6.29 2.30 3.96
CA ASP A 34 -6.79 0.92 3.89
C ASP A 34 -5.64 -0.09 3.81
N CYS A 35 -4.54 0.24 3.11
CA CYS A 35 -3.32 -0.57 3.10
C CYS A 35 -2.71 -0.71 4.51
N VAL A 36 -2.66 0.36 5.29
CA VAL A 36 -2.15 0.35 6.68
C VAL A 36 -3.02 -0.56 7.57
N LYS A 37 -4.35 -0.53 7.42
CA LYS A 37 -5.25 -1.42 8.20
C LYS A 37 -4.95 -2.90 7.91
N GLU A 38 -4.79 -3.23 6.63
CA GLU A 38 -4.55 -4.60 6.16
C GLU A 38 -3.15 -5.07 6.58
N CYS A 39 -2.16 -4.17 6.54
CA CYS A 39 -0.82 -4.43 7.07
C CYS A 39 -0.86 -4.74 8.58
N VAL A 40 -1.53 -3.91 9.38
CA VAL A 40 -1.65 -4.13 10.83
C VAL A 40 -2.39 -5.43 11.13
N TRP A 41 -3.45 -5.75 10.38
CA TRP A 41 -4.15 -7.03 10.51
C TRP A 41 -3.24 -8.21 10.19
N MET A 42 -2.51 -8.15 9.07
CA MET A 42 -1.57 -9.19 8.67
C MET A 42 -0.47 -9.39 9.72
N ARG A 43 0.08 -8.30 10.28
CA ARG A 43 1.08 -8.39 11.36
C ARG A 43 0.56 -9.12 12.59
N ARG A 44 -0.71 -8.90 12.98
CA ARG A 44 -1.35 -9.61 14.08
C ARG A 44 -1.52 -11.10 13.77
N LEU A 45 -2.03 -11.41 12.58
CA LEU A 45 -2.18 -12.80 12.14
C LEU A 45 -0.83 -13.54 12.16
N ILE A 46 0.22 -12.93 11.62
CA ILE A 46 1.56 -13.52 11.56
C ILE A 46 2.15 -13.67 12.98
N LYS A 47 1.87 -12.73 13.88
CA LYS A 47 2.25 -12.84 15.30
C LYS A 47 1.57 -14.05 15.97
N ASP A 48 0.28 -14.25 15.73
CA ASP A 48 -0.50 -15.34 16.35
C ASP A 48 -0.01 -16.73 15.89
N ILE A 49 0.55 -16.84 14.68
CA ILE A 49 1.18 -18.08 14.17
C ILE A 49 2.67 -18.22 14.55
N GLY A 50 3.20 -17.32 15.39
CA GLY A 50 4.56 -17.40 15.93
C GLY A 50 5.66 -16.79 15.06
N ALA A 51 5.32 -16.02 14.02
CA ALA A 51 6.28 -15.42 13.09
C ALA A 51 6.35 -13.88 13.19
N GLU A 52 6.26 -13.34 14.40
CA GLU A 52 6.14 -11.89 14.66
C GLU A 52 7.11 -11.02 13.84
N GLN A 53 6.55 -10.03 13.13
CA GLN A 53 7.34 -9.06 12.38
C GLN A 53 8.03 -8.08 13.34
N VAL A 54 9.35 -8.20 13.45
CA VAL A 54 10.19 -7.25 14.20
C VAL A 54 10.35 -5.96 13.40
N GLY A 55 10.15 -4.82 14.06
CA GLY A 55 10.24 -3.49 13.45
C GLY A 55 9.08 -3.13 12.52
N ALA A 56 9.16 -1.94 11.92
CA ALA A 56 8.13 -1.40 11.05
C ALA A 56 8.06 -2.13 9.70
N THR A 57 6.84 -2.37 9.22
CA THR A 57 6.61 -2.78 7.83
C THR A 57 6.67 -1.55 6.94
N VAL A 58 7.51 -1.57 5.91
CA VAL A 58 7.61 -0.47 4.94
C VAL A 58 6.42 -0.51 3.99
N ILE A 59 5.73 0.62 3.86
CA ILE A 59 4.65 0.85 2.90
C ILE A 59 5.15 1.87 1.88
N TYR A 60 5.11 1.49 0.62
CA TYR A 60 5.55 2.30 -0.50
C TYR A 60 4.39 3.06 -1.15
N GLU A 61 4.56 4.37 -1.30
CA GLU A 61 3.57 5.28 -1.88
C GLU A 61 4.23 6.15 -2.95
N ASP A 62 3.62 6.27 -4.13
CA ASP A 62 4.13 7.06 -5.24
C ASP A 62 3.46 8.44 -5.35
N ASN A 63 2.37 8.68 -4.61
CA ASN A 63 1.77 9.99 -4.50
C ASN A 63 2.42 10.83 -3.39
N GLN A 64 3.24 11.82 -3.79
CA GLN A 64 3.89 12.73 -2.85
C GLN A 64 2.91 13.58 -2.02
N GLY A 65 1.73 13.91 -2.56
CA GLY A 65 0.67 14.60 -1.83
C GLY A 65 0.12 13.74 -0.69
N ALA A 66 -0.16 12.46 -0.95
CA ALA A 66 -0.62 11.52 0.07
C ALA A 66 0.46 11.30 1.14
N MET A 67 1.72 11.21 0.72
CA MET A 67 2.88 11.16 1.61
C MET A 67 3.02 12.41 2.49
N ALA A 68 2.80 13.59 1.91
CA ALA A 68 2.85 14.86 2.65
C ALA A 68 1.72 14.95 3.69
N LEU A 69 0.51 14.51 3.33
CA LEU A 69 -0.63 14.40 4.25
C LEU A 69 -0.32 13.46 5.42
N ALA A 70 0.32 12.32 5.15
CA ALA A 70 0.71 11.39 6.21
C ALA A 70 1.85 11.93 7.10
N LYS A 71 2.72 12.79 6.55
CA LYS A 71 3.90 13.35 7.23
C LYS A 71 3.69 14.72 7.87
N ASN A 72 2.49 15.28 7.79
CA ASN A 72 2.10 16.50 8.51
C ASN A 72 2.68 17.82 7.95
N VAL A 73 3.08 17.90 6.68
CA VAL A 73 3.50 19.16 6.07
C VAL A 73 2.26 19.94 5.60
N GLY A 74 1.66 20.73 6.49
CA GLY A 74 0.58 21.66 6.15
C GLY A 74 -0.84 21.11 6.27
N TYR A 75 -1.09 20.13 7.14
CA TYR A 75 -2.45 19.66 7.41
C TYR A 75 -3.29 20.77 8.06
N GLN A 76 -4.24 21.32 7.32
CA GLN A 76 -5.39 22.04 7.85
C GLN A 76 -6.49 21.02 8.13
N ALA A 77 -7.16 21.13 9.28
CA ALA A 77 -8.26 20.25 9.67
C ALA A 77 -9.26 20.11 8.50
N GLY A 78 -9.48 18.87 8.08
CA GLY A 78 -10.30 18.55 6.93
C GLY A 78 -11.71 18.15 7.35
N THR A 79 -12.31 17.28 6.55
CA THR A 79 -13.53 16.57 6.92
C THR A 79 -13.20 15.44 7.90
N LYS A 80 -14.12 15.16 8.83
CA LYS A 80 -13.92 14.17 9.91
C LYS A 80 -13.36 12.81 9.44
N HIS A 81 -13.72 12.35 8.24
CA HIS A 81 -13.22 11.06 7.72
C HIS A 81 -11.73 11.09 7.37
N ILE A 82 -11.21 12.24 6.91
CA ILE A 82 -9.78 12.44 6.65
C ILE A 82 -9.03 12.46 7.97
N ASP A 83 -9.55 13.19 8.94
CA ASP A 83 -8.93 13.37 10.27
C ASP A 83 -8.74 12.03 10.98
N ILE A 84 -9.77 11.16 10.97
CA ILE A 84 -9.70 9.82 11.56
C ILE A 84 -8.62 8.97 10.87
N ARG A 85 -8.57 8.99 9.53
CA ARG A 85 -7.56 8.25 8.76
C ARG A 85 -6.16 8.79 9.05
N TYR A 86 -6.04 10.10 9.21
CA TYR A 86 -4.79 10.76 9.56
C TYR A 86 -4.26 10.34 10.91
N HIS A 87 -5.08 10.43 11.96
CA HIS A 87 -4.68 9.99 13.29
C HIS A 87 -4.30 8.51 13.26
N PHE A 88 -5.07 7.67 12.58
CA PHE A 88 -4.77 6.25 12.46
C PHE A 88 -3.39 5.98 11.81
N ILE A 89 -3.09 6.56 10.64
CA ILE A 89 -1.80 6.33 9.97
C ILE A 89 -0.65 6.85 10.84
N ARG A 90 -0.81 8.04 11.43
CA ARG A 90 0.21 8.66 12.29
C ARG A 90 0.48 7.82 13.52
N ASP A 91 -0.55 7.32 14.18
CA ASP A 91 -0.42 6.46 15.36
C ASP A 91 0.38 5.19 15.03
N LYS A 92 0.12 4.58 13.86
CA LYS A 92 0.84 3.40 13.38
C LYS A 92 2.29 3.66 12.98
N ALA A 93 2.58 4.86 12.49
CA ALA A 93 3.95 5.28 12.23
C ALA A 93 4.71 5.53 13.54
N VAL A 94 4.08 6.22 14.51
CA VAL A 94 4.68 6.51 15.82
C VAL A 94 4.90 5.23 16.64
N SER A 95 3.99 4.25 16.57
CA SER A 95 4.16 2.95 17.22
C SER A 95 5.18 2.04 16.54
N ASN A 96 5.83 2.50 15.47
CA ASN A 96 6.79 1.73 14.67
C ASN A 96 6.20 0.43 14.11
N GLU A 97 4.88 0.37 13.91
CA GLU A 97 4.22 -0.75 13.23
C GLU A 97 4.38 -0.62 11.71
N VAL A 98 4.36 0.60 11.18
CA VAL A 98 4.52 0.90 9.76
C VAL A 98 5.50 2.06 9.52
N LYS A 99 6.16 2.06 8.36
CA LYS A 99 7.01 3.16 7.90
C LYS A 99 6.63 3.52 6.48
N LEU A 100 6.39 4.80 6.21
CA LEU A 100 6.03 5.27 4.87
C LEU A 100 7.26 5.71 4.10
N GLU A 101 7.44 5.17 2.90
CA GLU A 101 8.52 5.51 1.98
C GLU A 101 8.00 5.85 0.59
N TYR A 102 8.62 6.85 -0.03
CA TYR A 102 8.28 7.22 -1.40
C TYR A 102 8.88 6.19 -2.38
N VAL A 103 8.12 5.82 -3.40
CA VAL A 103 8.61 5.05 -4.54
C VAL A 103 8.25 5.77 -5.84
N ASP A 104 9.14 5.74 -6.83
CA ASP A 104 8.81 6.25 -8.16
C ASP A 104 7.68 5.40 -8.78
N THR A 105 6.72 6.03 -9.45
CA THR A 105 5.57 5.34 -10.08
C THR A 105 5.99 4.20 -11.01
N LYS A 106 7.13 4.31 -11.71
CA LYS A 106 7.65 3.22 -12.57
C LYS A 106 8.02 1.97 -11.79
N ASN A 107 8.28 2.13 -10.49
CA ASN A 107 8.70 1.09 -9.55
C ASN A 107 7.58 0.68 -8.58
N GLN A 108 6.38 1.25 -8.69
CA GLN A 108 5.25 0.94 -7.83
C GLN A 108 4.70 -0.46 -8.15
N LEU A 109 5.05 -1.45 -7.33
CA LEU A 109 4.62 -2.84 -7.53
C LEU A 109 3.11 -3.01 -7.36
N ALA A 110 2.42 -2.14 -6.62
CA ALA A 110 0.96 -2.26 -6.52
C ALA A 110 0.26 -2.12 -7.89
N ASP A 111 0.85 -1.35 -8.82
CA ASP A 111 0.22 -0.97 -10.08
C ASP A 111 -0.06 -2.15 -11.01
N PHE A 112 0.74 -3.21 -10.98
CA PHE A 112 0.49 -4.36 -11.86
C PHE A 112 -0.77 -5.15 -11.47
N MET A 113 -1.24 -5.01 -10.22
CA MET A 113 -2.48 -5.62 -9.72
C MET A 113 -3.66 -4.64 -9.69
N THR A 114 -3.43 -3.33 -9.83
CA THR A 114 -4.47 -2.31 -9.66
C THR A 114 -4.76 -1.47 -10.90
N LYS A 115 -3.86 -1.42 -11.88
CA LYS A 115 -3.98 -0.57 -13.07
C LYS A 115 -3.95 -1.39 -14.37
N GLY A 116 -4.65 -0.88 -15.38
CA GLY A 116 -4.50 -1.35 -16.76
C GLY A 116 -3.22 -0.79 -17.38
N LEU A 117 -2.13 -1.57 -17.34
CA LEU A 117 -0.80 -1.13 -17.80
C LEU A 117 -0.49 -1.61 -19.22
N SER A 118 0.43 -0.92 -19.90
CA SER A 118 1.02 -1.42 -21.16
C SER A 118 1.73 -2.75 -20.94
N SER A 119 1.78 -3.62 -21.95
CA SER A 119 2.42 -4.94 -21.84
C SER A 119 3.89 -4.86 -21.43
N LYS A 120 4.61 -3.79 -21.80
CA LYS A 120 6.00 -3.57 -21.38
C LYS A 120 6.09 -3.28 -19.88
N THR A 121 5.29 -2.35 -19.38
CA THR A 121 5.27 -1.98 -17.96
C THR A 121 4.78 -3.13 -17.08
N LEU A 122 3.72 -3.82 -17.52
CA LEU A 122 3.18 -4.99 -16.82
C LEU A 122 4.26 -6.06 -16.64
N ARG A 123 4.96 -6.45 -17.71
CA ARG A 123 6.05 -7.44 -17.63
C ARG A 123 7.18 -6.99 -16.71
N TYR A 124 7.56 -5.72 -16.78
CA TYR A 124 8.60 -5.16 -15.91
C TYR A 124 8.24 -5.29 -14.42
N LEU A 125 7.02 -4.92 -14.04
CA LEU A 125 6.58 -5.01 -12.64
C LEU A 125 6.38 -6.46 -12.20
N MET A 126 5.84 -7.34 -13.05
CA MET A 126 5.68 -8.78 -12.75
C MET A 126 7.02 -9.46 -12.47
N MET A 127 8.05 -9.18 -13.29
CA MET A 127 9.39 -9.73 -13.08
C MET A 127 9.98 -9.32 -11.72
N ARG A 128 9.61 -8.14 -11.21
CA ARG A 128 10.07 -7.63 -9.92
C ARG A 128 9.21 -8.08 -8.74
N SER A 129 7.97 -8.50 -8.97
CA SER A 129 7.07 -8.98 -7.92
C SER A 129 7.21 -10.47 -7.62
N ASN A 130 8.23 -11.13 -8.19
CA ASN A 130 8.45 -12.59 -8.11
C ASN A 130 7.24 -13.42 -8.60
N VAL A 131 6.33 -12.81 -9.38
CA VAL A 131 5.20 -13.48 -10.02
C VAL A 131 5.64 -13.89 -11.40
N ARG A 132 5.71 -15.21 -11.62
CA ARG A 132 6.12 -15.77 -12.91
C ARG A 132 4.90 -16.05 -13.80
N PRO A 133 5.04 -15.91 -15.13
CA PRO A 133 4.06 -16.43 -16.07
C PRO A 133 3.84 -17.91 -15.80
N LYS A 134 2.61 -18.39 -16.05
CA LYS A 134 2.32 -19.82 -16.04
C LYS A 134 3.27 -20.49 -17.03
N LEU A 135 4.06 -21.46 -16.56
CA LEU A 135 4.84 -22.32 -17.44
C LEU A 135 3.84 -22.99 -18.38
N GLU A 136 4.05 -22.87 -19.68
CA GLU A 136 3.32 -23.71 -20.63
C GLU A 136 3.71 -25.15 -20.31
N THR A 137 2.79 -25.87 -19.70
CA THR A 137 2.89 -27.32 -19.63
C THR A 137 2.74 -27.79 -21.07
N SER A 138 3.85 -28.19 -21.68
CA SER A 138 3.85 -29.02 -22.88
C SER A 138 3.00 -30.25 -22.58
N ASN A 139 1.76 -30.24 -23.10
CA ASN A 139 0.92 -31.42 -23.19
C ASN A 139 1.53 -32.39 -24.20
#